data_AF-A0A9P6NAR1-F1
#
_entry.id   AF-A0A9P6NAR1-F1
#
_cell.length_a   1.000
_cell.length_b   1.000
_cell.length_c   1.000
_cell.angle_alpha   90.00
_cell.angle_beta   90.00
_cell.angle_gamma   90.00
#
_symmetry.space_group_name_H-M   'P 1'
#
loop_
_entity.id
_entity.type
_entity.pdbx_description
1 polymer ?
#
loop_
_entity_poly.entity_id
_entity_poly.type
_entity_poly.pdbx_seq_one_letter_code
_entity_poly.pdbx_strand_id
1 'polypeptide(L)'
;MQSPAKIVLIAIAAFPVVLATIHTECYHYFMKKDHCVWAAADTRQRCTPQSGKPPNTRVSKFEPPQHHTNQKTLQRRYTTDHTDTSFEIDGGKGICGRYDTNQPGACLWVGSRPFDGSNASTAGWLNGAKTSNCGKQLYIEREDNHTTVVYVPLVDGCRFYTKKPSVGCFQIAVTNKTFYDLKPTKKEIDQGYFDGLIWDFNDEKGDKLANAPV
;
A
#
# COMPACT_ATOMS: atom_id res chain seq x y z
N MET A 1 -6.70 31.39 -66.56
CA MET A 1 -7.34 31.65 -65.25
C MET A 1 -7.91 30.34 -64.72
N GLN A 2 -7.95 30.19 -63.38
CA GLN A 2 -8.45 29.05 -62.56
C GLN A 2 -7.45 27.96 -62.11
N SER A 3 -6.72 28.32 -61.04
CA SER A 3 -6.51 27.65 -59.74
C SER A 3 -6.17 26.15 -59.64
N PRO A 4 -5.03 25.76 -59.02
CA PRO A 4 -4.80 24.40 -58.56
C PRO A 4 -5.53 24.13 -57.24
N ALA A 5 -6.34 23.07 -57.20
CA ALA A 5 -7.00 22.59 -56.00
C ALA A 5 -5.95 22.09 -54.99
N LYS A 6 -5.89 22.73 -53.81
CA LYS A 6 -5.07 22.30 -52.68
C LYS A 6 -5.75 21.10 -52.00
N ILE A 7 -5.19 19.91 -52.18
CA ILE A 7 -5.55 18.73 -51.39
C ILE A 7 -4.95 18.93 -49.99
N VAL A 8 -5.82 19.14 -49.00
CA VAL A 8 -5.42 19.20 -47.58
C VAL A 8 -5.44 17.78 -47.04
N LEU A 9 -4.26 17.21 -46.81
CA LEU A 9 -4.07 15.97 -46.06
C LEU A 9 -4.33 16.27 -44.57
N ILE A 10 -5.47 15.84 -44.06
CA ILE A 10 -5.75 15.85 -42.62
C ILE A 10 -5.01 14.67 -42.00
N ALA A 11 -3.86 14.94 -41.38
CA ALA A 11 -3.17 13.97 -40.54
C ALA A 11 -4.00 13.73 -39.27
N ILE A 12 -4.58 12.54 -39.14
CA ILE A 12 -5.24 12.10 -37.91
C ILE A 12 -4.14 11.90 -36.86
N ALA A 13 -3.98 12.87 -35.96
CA ALA A 13 -3.11 12.72 -34.80
C ALA A 13 -3.64 11.56 -33.95
N ALA A 14 -2.90 10.46 -33.92
CA ALA A 14 -3.13 9.38 -32.98
C ALA A 14 -2.80 9.90 -31.58
N PHE A 15 -3.81 10.41 -30.86
CA PHE A 15 -3.66 10.65 -29.44
C PHE A 15 -3.46 9.30 -28.75
N PRO A 16 -2.42 9.14 -27.92
CA PRO A 16 -2.31 7.93 -27.12
C PRO A 16 -3.55 7.85 -26.25
N VAL A 17 -4.33 6.80 -26.42
CA VAL A 17 -5.44 6.47 -25.53
C VAL A 17 -4.80 6.25 -24.15
N VAL A 18 -4.89 7.27 -23.29
CA VAL A 18 -4.52 7.14 -21.88
C VAL A 18 -5.55 6.17 -21.29
N LEU A 19 -5.20 4.87 -21.26
CA LEU A 19 -5.97 3.88 -20.53
C LEU A 19 -6.07 4.39 -19.09
N ALA A 20 -7.29 4.69 -18.65
CA ALA A 20 -7.53 5.11 -17.28
C ALA A 20 -6.99 4.03 -16.35
N THR A 21 -6.05 4.41 -15.48
CA THR A 21 -5.54 3.52 -14.43
C THR A 21 -6.72 3.07 -13.58
N ILE A 22 -7.05 1.77 -13.63
CA ILE A 22 -8.04 1.19 -12.72
C ILE A 22 -7.41 1.17 -11.34
N HIS A 23 -7.91 2.02 -10.44
CA HIS A 23 -7.40 2.11 -9.08
C HIS A 23 -7.98 1.04 -8.16
N THR A 24 -7.22 0.65 -7.14
CA THR A 24 -7.62 -0.37 -6.17
C THR A 24 -8.68 0.13 -5.18
N GLU A 25 -9.34 -0.77 -4.45
CA GLU A 25 -10.28 -0.41 -3.38
C GLU A 25 -9.62 0.47 -2.33
N CYS A 26 -8.37 0.19 -1.95
CA CYS A 26 -7.67 1.00 -0.97
C CYS A 26 -7.31 2.38 -1.51
N TYR A 27 -6.88 2.46 -2.76
CA TYR A 27 -6.67 3.75 -3.41
C TYR A 27 -7.96 4.59 -3.41
N HIS A 28 -9.09 4.00 -3.83
CA HIS A 28 -10.39 4.68 -3.79
C HIS A 28 -10.85 5.03 -2.38
N TYR A 29 -10.58 4.17 -1.40
CA TYR A 29 -10.90 4.42 0.00
C TYR A 29 -10.22 5.68 0.50
N PHE A 30 -8.91 5.84 0.25
CA PHE A 30 -8.17 7.04 0.65
C PHE A 30 -8.56 8.28 -0.17
N MET A 31 -8.79 8.15 -1.48
CA MET A 31 -9.35 9.24 -2.27
C MET A 31 -10.71 9.72 -1.74
N LYS A 32 -11.55 8.82 -1.23
CA LYS A 32 -12.86 9.19 -0.65
C LYS A 32 -12.72 9.79 0.75
N LYS A 33 -11.86 9.20 1.58
CA LYS A 33 -11.73 9.54 3.00
C LYS A 33 -10.88 10.79 3.22
N ASP A 34 -9.71 10.84 2.59
CA ASP A 34 -8.67 11.85 2.82
C ASP A 34 -8.51 12.80 1.61
N HIS A 35 -9.30 12.61 0.55
CA HIS A 35 -9.26 13.38 -0.71
C HIS A 35 -7.94 13.27 -1.48
N CYS A 36 -7.05 12.40 -1.05
CA CYS A 36 -5.75 12.14 -1.65
C CYS A 36 -5.26 10.74 -1.25
N VAL A 37 -4.27 10.23 -1.96
CA VAL A 37 -3.52 9.01 -1.62
C VAL A 37 -2.06 9.38 -1.46
N TRP A 38 -1.45 8.90 -0.39
CA TRP A 38 -0.04 9.10 -0.18
C TRP A 38 0.77 8.27 -1.17
N ALA A 39 1.94 8.78 -1.55
CA ALA A 39 2.78 8.21 -2.60
C ALA A 39 2.12 8.10 -4.00
N ALA A 40 0.94 8.70 -4.24
CA ALA A 40 0.24 8.63 -5.53
C ALA A 40 1.02 9.23 -6.70
N ALA A 41 1.11 8.53 -7.83
CA ALA A 41 1.86 9.03 -8.98
C ALA A 41 1.34 10.37 -9.53
N ASP A 42 0.02 10.56 -9.53
CA ASP A 42 -0.61 11.81 -9.95
C ASP A 42 -0.49 12.87 -8.84
N THR A 43 0.20 13.98 -9.13
CA THR A 43 0.41 15.09 -8.19
C THR A 43 -0.88 15.73 -7.71
N ARG A 44 -2.00 15.59 -8.45
CA ARG A 44 -3.32 16.09 -8.07
C ARG A 44 -4.03 15.19 -7.05
N GLN A 45 -3.66 13.91 -7.03
CA GLN A 45 -4.21 12.91 -6.11
C GLN A 45 -3.25 12.64 -4.95
N ARG A 46 -2.00 13.08 -5.07
CA ARG A 46 -0.98 12.97 -4.03
C ARG A 46 -1.26 13.89 -2.86
N CYS A 47 -1.22 13.32 -1.66
CA CYS A 47 -1.29 14.12 -0.44
C CYS A 47 -0.08 15.04 -0.30
N THR A 48 -0.30 16.25 0.21
CA THR A 48 0.76 17.22 0.54
C THR A 48 0.92 17.31 2.06
N PRO A 49 1.99 17.95 2.56
CA PRO A 49 2.09 18.26 3.99
C PRO A 49 0.88 19.04 4.55
N GLN A 50 0.13 19.75 3.69
CA GLN A 50 -1.08 20.49 4.05
C GLN A 50 -2.33 19.62 4.13
N SER A 51 -2.35 18.45 3.47
CA SER A 51 -3.43 17.46 3.57
C SER A 51 -3.58 16.92 5.00
N GLY A 52 -2.63 17.21 5.90
CA GLY A 52 -2.58 16.67 7.24
C GLY A 52 -2.11 15.21 7.23
N LYS A 53 -1.44 14.77 8.30
CA LYS A 53 -1.15 13.34 8.47
C LYS A 53 -2.49 12.61 8.68
N PRO A 54 -2.71 11.43 8.09
CA PRO A 54 -3.79 10.58 8.55
C PRO A 54 -3.67 10.43 10.07
N PRO A 55 -4.75 10.69 10.83
CA PRO A 55 -4.67 10.64 12.28
C PRO A 55 -4.13 9.29 12.76
N ASN A 56 -3.48 9.21 13.93
CA ASN A 56 -3.22 7.91 14.60
C ASN A 56 -4.53 7.41 15.18
N THR A 57 -5.55 7.35 14.34
CA THR A 57 -6.71 6.55 14.64
C THR A 57 -6.20 5.13 14.55
N ARG A 58 -5.85 4.58 15.72
CA ARG A 58 -5.69 3.14 15.96
C ARG A 58 -6.72 2.44 15.08
N VAL A 59 -6.28 1.61 14.14
CA VAL A 59 -7.20 0.73 13.42
C VAL A 59 -7.94 -0.03 14.52
N SER A 60 -9.27 0.05 14.54
CA SER A 60 -10.04 -0.34 15.72
C SER A 60 -9.68 -1.78 16.13
N LYS A 61 -9.05 -1.95 17.30
CA LYS A 61 -9.24 -3.17 18.09
C LYS A 61 -10.70 -3.18 18.56
N PHE A 62 -11.24 -4.34 18.87
CA PHE A 62 -12.43 -4.37 19.71
C PHE A 62 -12.12 -3.63 21.04
N GLU A 63 -12.87 -2.55 21.28
CA GLU A 63 -13.08 -1.76 22.54
C GLU A 63 -12.05 -0.67 23.00
N PRO A 64 -12.32 0.13 24.08
CA PRO A 64 -12.61 1.58 24.11
C PRO A 64 -11.38 2.49 24.46
N PRO A 65 -11.49 3.84 24.53
CA PRO A 65 -10.41 4.78 24.20
C PRO A 65 -9.52 5.26 25.37
N GLN A 66 -8.29 5.76 25.08
CA GLN A 66 -7.85 7.17 25.40
C GLN A 66 -6.35 7.55 25.18
N HIS A 67 -6.18 8.87 24.86
CA HIS A 67 -5.14 9.91 25.09
C HIS A 67 -3.69 9.94 24.51
N HIS A 68 -3.13 11.18 24.49
CA HIS A 68 -2.21 11.90 23.56
C HIS A 68 -0.66 11.77 23.83
N THR A 69 0.28 12.09 22.91
CA THR A 69 0.88 13.44 22.63
C THR A 69 2.04 13.38 21.58
N ASN A 70 2.49 14.56 21.08
CA ASN A 70 3.34 14.85 19.90
C ASN A 70 4.88 14.62 20.02
N GLN A 71 5.54 14.06 18.98
CA GLN A 71 6.94 14.38 18.57
C GLN A 71 7.20 14.16 17.05
N LYS A 72 8.20 14.87 16.49
CA LYS A 72 8.59 14.88 15.06
C LYS A 72 9.53 13.71 14.73
N THR A 73 8.97 12.68 14.10
CA THR A 73 9.69 11.53 13.51
C THR A 73 9.23 11.30 12.07
N LEU A 74 9.92 10.44 11.32
CA LEU A 74 9.54 10.05 9.95
C LEU A 74 8.03 9.73 9.92
N GLN A 75 7.32 10.38 9.00
CA GLN A 75 5.92 10.76 9.24
C GLN A 75 4.91 9.67 8.83
N ARG A 76 4.62 8.75 9.77
CA ARG A 76 3.41 7.89 9.97
C ARG A 76 2.45 7.69 8.79
N ARG A 77 2.09 6.45 8.43
CA ARG A 77 0.89 6.23 7.61
C ARG A 77 0.05 4.95 7.56
N TYR A 78 0.50 3.80 8.03
CA TYR A 78 -0.41 2.67 8.24
C TYR A 78 0.02 1.91 9.49
N THR A 79 -0.85 1.80 10.50
CA THR A 79 -0.54 1.08 11.74
C THR A 79 -1.32 -0.22 11.85
N THR A 80 -0.62 -1.32 12.13
CA THR A 80 -1.20 -2.66 12.41
C THR A 80 -1.51 -2.83 13.88
N ASP A 81 -1.88 -1.74 14.55
CA ASP A 81 -2.06 -1.72 16.00
C ASP A 81 -3.02 -2.81 16.43
N HIS A 82 -2.52 -3.72 17.26
CA HIS A 82 -3.33 -4.64 18.02
C HIS A 82 -4.23 -5.58 17.19
N THR A 83 -3.87 -5.86 15.94
CA THR A 83 -4.72 -6.67 15.06
C THR A 83 -4.30 -8.13 14.93
N ASP A 84 -3.24 -8.56 15.64
CA ASP A 84 -2.64 -9.90 15.55
C ASP A 84 -2.30 -10.28 14.08
N THR A 85 -2.02 -9.28 13.23
CA THR A 85 -2.03 -9.39 11.76
C THR A 85 -0.69 -9.13 11.09
N SER A 86 0.33 -8.64 11.80
CA SER A 86 1.70 -8.59 11.27
C SER A 86 2.43 -9.89 11.54
N PHE A 87 1.88 -11.00 11.05
CA PHE A 87 2.43 -12.35 11.19
C PHE A 87 3.50 -12.65 10.13
N GLU A 88 4.35 -13.64 10.42
CA GLU A 88 5.26 -14.22 9.45
C GLU A 88 4.47 -14.94 8.34
N ILE A 89 4.69 -14.56 7.09
CA ILE A 89 4.12 -15.28 5.94
C ILE A 89 5.03 -16.43 5.53
N ASP A 90 4.46 -17.61 5.30
CA ASP A 90 5.20 -18.73 4.71
C ASP A 90 5.63 -18.42 3.27
N GLY A 91 6.77 -18.95 2.85
CA GLY A 91 7.20 -18.88 1.45
C GLY A 91 6.32 -19.77 0.55
N GLY A 92 6.27 -19.48 -0.75
CA GLY A 92 5.46 -20.26 -1.69
C GLY A 92 5.00 -19.48 -2.90
N LYS A 93 3.96 -19.98 -3.57
CA LYS A 93 3.31 -19.29 -4.70
C LYS A 93 2.21 -18.38 -4.15
N GLY A 94 2.47 -17.07 -4.15
CA GLY A 94 1.51 -16.02 -3.81
C GLY A 94 0.93 -15.31 -5.04
N ILE A 95 0.18 -14.23 -4.79
CA ILE A 95 -0.43 -13.36 -5.80
C ILE A 95 0.63 -12.72 -6.71
N CYS A 96 1.77 -12.31 -6.15
CA CYS A 96 2.85 -11.70 -6.91
C CYS A 96 3.84 -12.70 -7.52
N GLY A 97 3.57 -13.99 -7.40
CA GLY A 97 4.46 -15.06 -7.86
C GLY A 97 5.10 -15.82 -6.69
N ARG A 98 6.22 -16.50 -6.98
CA ARG A 98 6.92 -17.28 -5.94
C ARG A 98 7.85 -16.40 -5.13
N TYR A 99 7.83 -16.55 -3.81
CA TYR A 99 8.77 -15.90 -2.88
C TYR A 99 9.21 -16.86 -1.77
N ASP A 100 10.32 -16.50 -1.11
CA ASP A 100 10.89 -17.19 0.04
C ASP A 100 10.78 -16.27 1.25
N THR A 101 10.27 -16.76 2.38
CA THR A 101 10.13 -15.99 3.62
C THR A 101 11.47 -15.62 4.25
N ASN A 102 12.55 -16.31 3.87
CA ASN A 102 13.91 -15.95 4.25
C ASN A 102 14.48 -14.78 3.43
N GLN A 103 13.71 -14.20 2.50
CA GLN A 103 14.04 -12.99 1.75
C GLN A 103 13.15 -11.82 2.20
N PRO A 104 13.60 -10.55 2.11
CA PRO A 104 12.78 -9.43 2.52
C PRO A 104 11.52 -9.30 1.67
N GLY A 105 10.41 -8.98 2.32
CA GLY A 105 9.13 -8.82 1.66
C GLY A 105 8.00 -8.55 2.63
N ALA A 106 6.91 -8.04 2.08
CA ALA A 106 5.67 -7.81 2.79
C ALA A 106 4.45 -8.27 1.98
N CYS A 107 3.33 -8.47 2.65
CA CYS A 107 2.03 -8.68 2.03
C CYS A 107 1.03 -7.62 2.48
N LEU A 108 0.18 -7.18 1.55
CA LEU A 108 -0.86 -6.18 1.77
C LEU A 108 -2.27 -6.74 1.55
N TRP A 109 -3.29 -6.03 1.99
CA TRP A 109 -4.65 -6.58 2.01
C TRP A 109 -5.20 -6.89 0.62
N VAL A 110 -5.83 -8.07 0.47
CA VAL A 110 -6.35 -8.54 -0.82
C VAL A 110 -7.68 -7.91 -1.25
N GLY A 111 -8.37 -7.23 -0.35
CA GLY A 111 -9.63 -6.54 -0.65
C GLY A 111 -10.89 -7.20 -0.08
N SER A 112 -12.03 -6.55 -0.34
CA SER A 112 -13.34 -6.90 0.26
C SER A 112 -13.88 -8.27 -0.15
N ARG A 113 -13.35 -8.85 -1.24
CA ARG A 113 -13.66 -10.19 -1.74
C ARG A 113 -12.46 -11.14 -1.63
N PRO A 114 -12.03 -11.52 -0.42
CA PRO A 114 -10.77 -12.25 -0.21
C PRO A 114 -10.73 -13.68 -0.78
N PHE A 115 -11.86 -14.21 -1.23
CA PHE A 115 -11.99 -15.52 -1.87
C PHE A 115 -12.22 -15.44 -3.38
N ASP A 116 -12.48 -14.25 -3.91
CA ASP A 116 -12.66 -13.99 -5.35
C ASP A 116 -11.65 -12.93 -5.79
N GLY A 117 -10.49 -13.41 -6.25
CA GLY A 117 -9.43 -12.58 -6.77
C GLY A 117 -9.58 -12.26 -8.27
N SER A 118 -10.70 -12.57 -8.92
CA SER A 118 -10.87 -12.43 -10.37
C SER A 118 -11.29 -11.03 -10.82
N ASN A 119 -11.72 -10.18 -9.90
CA ASN A 119 -12.17 -8.83 -10.19
C ASN A 119 -11.18 -7.77 -9.69
N ALA A 120 -10.58 -7.02 -10.61
CA ALA A 120 -9.65 -5.94 -10.29
C ALA A 120 -10.30 -4.81 -9.47
N SER A 121 -11.62 -4.58 -9.60
CA SER A 121 -12.33 -3.55 -8.85
C SER A 121 -12.49 -3.88 -7.36
N THR A 122 -12.25 -5.13 -6.96
CA THR A 122 -12.31 -5.58 -5.56
C THR A 122 -10.96 -5.89 -4.96
N ALA A 123 -9.88 -5.42 -5.61
CA ALA A 123 -8.53 -5.54 -5.10
C ALA A 123 -8.32 -4.57 -3.95
N GLY A 124 -7.80 -5.03 -2.81
CA GLY A 124 -7.48 -4.18 -1.66
C GLY A 124 -6.36 -3.21 -2.00
N TRP A 125 -5.12 -3.61 -1.75
CA TRP A 125 -3.94 -3.04 -2.43
C TRP A 125 -3.52 -3.88 -3.64
N LEU A 126 -3.94 -5.13 -3.69
CA LEU A 126 -3.73 -6.05 -4.79
C LEU A 126 -4.74 -7.19 -4.70
N ASN A 127 -4.93 -7.93 -5.79
CA ASN A 127 -5.51 -9.27 -5.78
C ASN A 127 -5.05 -10.03 -7.04
N GLY A 128 -5.60 -11.22 -7.28
CA GLY A 128 -5.24 -12.04 -8.45
C GLY A 128 -5.44 -11.33 -9.81
N ALA A 129 -6.42 -10.44 -9.94
CA ALA A 129 -6.72 -9.70 -11.16
C ALA A 129 -6.05 -8.33 -11.23
N LYS A 130 -5.54 -7.82 -10.10
CA LYS A 130 -4.85 -6.53 -9.99
C LYS A 130 -3.53 -6.70 -9.24
N THR A 131 -2.52 -7.13 -9.98
CA THR A 131 -1.15 -7.36 -9.48
C THR A 131 -0.21 -6.20 -9.74
N SER A 132 -0.70 -5.06 -10.23
CA SER A 132 0.13 -3.91 -10.60
C SER A 132 0.97 -3.32 -9.46
N ASN A 133 0.62 -3.59 -8.20
CA ASN A 133 1.41 -3.18 -7.03
C ASN A 133 2.49 -4.19 -6.62
N CYS A 134 2.50 -5.40 -7.20
CA CYS A 134 3.51 -6.41 -6.93
C CYS A 134 4.93 -5.91 -7.26
N GLY A 135 5.89 -6.22 -6.40
CA GLY A 135 7.29 -5.83 -6.53
C GLY A 135 7.58 -4.36 -6.24
N LYS A 136 6.56 -3.50 -6.07
CA LYS A 136 6.77 -2.13 -5.61
C LYS A 136 7.38 -2.14 -4.21
N GLN A 137 8.30 -1.21 -3.97
CA GLN A 137 8.97 -1.11 -2.70
C GLN A 137 8.11 -0.37 -1.69
N LEU A 138 7.96 -0.96 -0.51
CA LEU A 138 7.39 -0.34 0.68
C LEU A 138 8.54 0.14 1.58
N TYR A 139 8.31 1.20 2.35
CA TYR A 139 9.10 1.44 3.55
C TYR A 139 8.30 0.94 4.76
N ILE A 140 9.00 0.39 5.74
CA ILE A 140 8.42 -0.08 6.99
C ILE A 140 9.32 0.37 8.12
N GLU A 141 8.73 0.94 9.17
CA GLU A 141 9.40 1.33 10.40
C GLU A 141 8.60 0.86 11.61
N ARG A 142 9.25 0.83 12.76
CA ARG A 142 8.63 0.53 14.05
C ARG A 142 7.92 1.77 14.60
N GLU A 143 6.71 1.62 15.11
CA GLU A 143 5.99 2.75 15.73
C GLU A 143 6.69 3.26 16.98
N ASP A 144 7.19 2.35 17.82
CA ASP A 144 7.92 2.64 19.05
C ASP A 144 9.39 3.04 18.82
N ASN A 145 9.91 2.84 17.60
CA ASN A 145 11.31 3.04 17.30
C ASN A 145 11.59 3.46 15.84
N HIS A 146 11.50 4.76 15.58
CA HIS A 146 11.76 5.36 14.26
C HIS A 146 13.22 5.31 13.78
N THR A 147 14.12 4.59 14.47
CA THR A 147 15.54 4.49 14.06
C THR A 147 15.79 3.38 13.04
N THR A 148 14.89 2.40 12.93
CA THR A 148 15.04 1.29 11.99
C THR A 148 13.95 1.37 10.93
N VAL A 149 14.36 1.79 9.72
CA VAL A 149 13.53 1.77 8.52
C VAL A 149 14.06 0.69 7.58
N VAL A 150 13.20 -0.21 7.14
CA VAL A 150 13.52 -1.21 6.13
C VAL A 150 12.74 -0.92 4.86
N TYR A 151 13.32 -1.26 3.71
CA TYR A 151 12.69 -1.12 2.41
C TYR A 151 12.56 -2.47 1.75
N VAL A 152 11.33 -2.91 1.50
CA VAL A 152 11.05 -4.30 1.09
C VAL A 152 10.04 -4.33 -0.06
N PRO A 153 10.11 -5.31 -0.97
CA PRO A 153 9.11 -5.46 -2.03
C PRO A 153 7.76 -5.95 -1.47
N LEU A 154 6.67 -5.57 -2.13
CA LEU A 154 5.38 -6.24 -2.00
C LEU A 154 5.42 -7.60 -2.71
N VAL A 155 5.42 -8.68 -1.94
CA VAL A 155 5.61 -10.06 -2.45
C VAL A 155 4.34 -10.90 -2.44
N ASP A 156 3.29 -10.49 -1.73
CA ASP A 156 2.02 -11.23 -1.72
C ASP A 156 0.83 -10.36 -1.28
N GLY A 157 -0.37 -10.94 -1.32
CA GLY A 157 -1.55 -10.36 -0.70
C GLY A 157 -2.09 -11.21 0.46
N CYS A 158 -2.46 -10.55 1.55
CA CYS A 158 -2.97 -11.16 2.77
C CYS A 158 -4.45 -10.83 3.02
N ARG A 159 -5.19 -11.78 3.59
CA ARG A 159 -6.64 -11.64 3.82
C ARG A 159 -6.99 -10.78 5.04
N PHE A 160 -6.14 -10.83 6.08
CA PHE A 160 -6.34 -10.15 7.36
C PHE A 160 -7.74 -10.32 7.97
N TYR A 161 -8.43 -11.41 7.64
CA TYR A 161 -9.78 -11.78 8.08
C TYR A 161 -10.82 -10.65 8.05
N THR A 162 -10.64 -9.68 7.15
CA THR A 162 -11.53 -8.53 7.03
C THR A 162 -11.98 -8.33 5.60
N LYS A 163 -13.22 -7.86 5.46
CA LYS A 163 -13.80 -7.39 4.19
C LYS A 163 -13.93 -5.87 4.15
N LYS A 164 -13.55 -5.17 5.22
CA LYS A 164 -13.77 -3.73 5.39
C LYS A 164 -12.52 -2.95 4.95
N PRO A 165 -12.61 -2.06 3.94
CA PRO A 165 -11.48 -1.20 3.55
C PRO A 165 -10.94 -0.36 4.71
N SER A 166 -11.82 0.11 5.61
CA SER A 166 -11.44 0.89 6.79
C SER A 166 -10.58 0.14 7.81
N VAL A 167 -10.46 -1.18 7.66
CA VAL A 167 -9.55 -2.02 8.45
C VAL A 167 -8.42 -2.51 7.56
N GLY A 168 -8.75 -3.20 6.47
CA GLY A 168 -7.78 -3.91 5.65
C GLY A 168 -6.76 -3.00 4.95
N CYS A 169 -7.13 -1.78 4.55
CA CYS A 169 -6.21 -0.91 3.84
C CYS A 169 -5.02 -0.40 4.66
N PHE A 170 -5.05 -0.59 5.98
CA PHE A 170 -3.97 -0.25 6.89
C PHE A 170 -3.09 -1.45 7.27
N GLN A 171 -3.47 -2.66 6.85
CA GLN A 171 -2.86 -3.90 7.31
C GLN A 171 -1.65 -4.32 6.46
N ILE A 172 -0.61 -4.78 7.15
CA ILE A 172 0.61 -5.35 6.57
C ILE A 172 1.03 -6.58 7.39
N ALA A 173 1.48 -7.61 6.68
CA ALA A 173 2.28 -8.68 7.25
C ALA A 173 3.62 -8.74 6.52
N VAL A 174 4.61 -9.36 7.16
CA VAL A 174 6.00 -9.33 6.70
C VAL A 174 6.56 -10.74 6.64
N THR A 175 7.52 -10.95 5.75
CA THR A 175 8.33 -12.18 5.72
C THR A 175 9.12 -12.36 7.02
N ASN A 176 9.53 -13.59 7.33
CA ASN A 176 10.38 -13.89 8.49
C ASN A 176 11.66 -13.06 8.48
N LYS A 177 12.32 -12.93 7.32
CA LYS A 177 13.50 -12.06 7.20
C LYS A 177 13.18 -10.60 7.54
N THR A 178 12.10 -10.03 7.01
CA THR A 178 11.72 -8.65 7.33
C THR A 178 11.32 -8.49 8.79
N PHE A 179 10.68 -9.49 9.40
CA PHE A 179 10.40 -9.52 10.83
C PHE A 179 11.69 -9.36 11.64
N TYR A 180 12.71 -10.19 11.42
CA TYR A 180 13.98 -10.07 12.14
C TYR A 180 14.80 -8.83 11.78
N ASP A 181 14.74 -8.33 10.54
CA ASP A 181 15.40 -7.07 10.13
C ASP A 181 14.83 -5.86 10.90
N LEU A 182 13.57 -5.92 11.31
CA LEU A 182 12.88 -4.94 12.15
C LEU A 182 13.17 -5.10 13.65
N LYS A 183 14.06 -6.04 14.04
CA LYS A 183 14.56 -6.25 15.40
C LYS A 183 13.44 -6.46 16.43
N PRO A 184 12.68 -7.57 16.33
CA PRO A 184 11.55 -7.84 17.20
C PRO A 184 12.02 -8.01 18.64
N THR A 185 11.18 -7.58 19.58
CA THR A 185 11.37 -7.85 21.00
C THR A 185 11.11 -9.33 21.31
N LYS A 186 11.55 -9.80 22.49
CA LYS A 186 11.24 -11.16 22.96
C LYS A 186 9.73 -11.46 22.96
N LYS A 187 8.91 -10.50 23.38
CA LYS A 187 7.44 -10.61 23.38
C LYS A 187 6.91 -10.81 21.96
N GLU A 188 7.39 -10.02 21.01
CA GLU A 188 6.95 -10.09 19.61
C GLU A 188 7.37 -11.39 18.94
N ILE A 189 8.58 -11.89 19.26
CA ILE A 189 9.02 -13.23 18.85
C ILE A 189 8.08 -14.31 19.42
N ASP A 190 7.73 -14.21 20.71
CA ASP A 190 6.91 -15.22 21.38
C ASP A 190 5.44 -15.21 20.89
N GLN A 191 4.90 -14.06 20.50
CA GLN A 191 3.53 -13.94 19.95
C GLN A 191 3.47 -14.06 18.40
N GLY A 192 4.60 -13.90 17.71
CA GLY A 192 4.71 -14.02 16.25
C GLY A 192 4.24 -12.80 15.45
N TYR A 193 4.07 -11.63 16.07
CA TYR A 193 3.68 -10.39 15.39
C TYR A 193 4.13 -9.12 16.13
N PHE A 194 4.19 -7.99 15.40
CA PHE A 194 4.48 -6.66 15.93
C PHE A 194 3.26 -5.97 16.55
N ASP A 195 3.45 -5.25 17.65
CA ASP A 195 2.38 -4.46 18.28
C ASP A 195 2.01 -3.21 17.46
N GLY A 196 2.93 -2.72 16.61
CA GLY A 196 2.71 -1.59 15.70
C GLY A 196 3.85 -1.39 14.69
N LEU A 197 3.50 -1.40 13.40
CA LEU A 197 4.38 -0.98 12.30
C LEU A 197 3.84 0.29 11.66
N ILE A 198 4.71 1.12 11.11
CA ILE A 198 4.35 2.21 10.21
C ILE A 198 4.89 1.84 8.83
N TRP A 199 4.06 1.97 7.80
CA TRP A 199 4.51 1.72 6.43
C TRP A 199 3.82 2.65 5.41
N ASP A 200 4.38 2.71 4.20
CA ASP A 200 3.74 3.24 2.98
C ASP A 200 4.52 2.76 1.75
N PHE A 201 4.01 3.03 0.55
CA PHE A 201 4.77 2.87 -0.69
C PHE A 201 5.95 3.85 -0.72
N ASN A 202 7.14 3.39 -1.16
CA ASN A 202 8.36 4.18 -1.23
C ASN A 202 8.36 5.14 -2.43
N ASP A 203 7.45 6.10 -2.39
CA ASP A 203 7.38 7.21 -3.32
C ASP A 203 6.80 8.46 -2.64
N GLU A 204 7.01 8.69 -1.34
CA GLU A 204 6.37 9.82 -0.64
C GLU A 204 6.66 11.19 -1.26
N LYS A 205 7.88 11.36 -1.81
CA LYS A 205 8.36 12.61 -2.40
C LYS A 205 8.03 12.75 -3.88
N GLY A 206 7.46 11.72 -4.52
CA GLY A 206 7.18 11.71 -5.96
C GLY A 206 8.42 11.53 -6.84
N ASP A 207 9.55 11.14 -6.25
CA ASP A 207 10.83 10.91 -6.93
C ASP A 207 11.04 9.45 -7.35
N LYS A 208 10.12 8.54 -6.97
CA LYS A 208 10.17 7.09 -7.20
C LYS A 208 8.84 6.57 -7.73
N LEU A 209 8.31 7.20 -8.78
CA LEU A 209 7.00 6.90 -9.37
C LEU A 209 6.75 5.41 -9.69
N ALA A 210 7.80 4.63 -9.93
CA ALA A 210 7.70 3.18 -10.11
C ALA A 210 7.08 2.47 -8.89
N ASN A 211 7.23 3.02 -7.68
CA ASN A 211 6.68 2.51 -6.44
C ASN A 211 5.33 3.12 -6.08
N ALA A 212 4.81 4.10 -6.83
CA ALA A 212 3.51 4.69 -6.52
C ALA A 212 2.38 3.64 -6.54
N PRO A 213 1.44 3.66 -5.57
CA PRO A 213 0.32 2.74 -5.57
C PRO A 213 -0.63 3.04 -6.73
N VAL A 214 -1.28 1.98 -7.20
CA VAL A 214 -2.49 2.07 -8.02
C VAL A 214 -3.71 1.62 -7.24
#